data_AF-A0A2W6TUD6-F1
#
_entry.id   AF-A0A2W6TUD6-F1
#
_cell.length_a   1.000
_cell.length_b   1.000
_cell.length_c   1.000
_cell.angle_alpha   90.00
_cell.angle_beta   90.00
_cell.angle_gamma   90.00
#
_symmetry.space_group_name_H-M   'P 1'
#
loop_
_entity.id
_entity.type
_entity.pdbx_description
1 polymer ?
#
loop_
_entity_poly.entity_id
_entity_poly.type
_entity_poly.pdbx_seq_one_letter_code
_entity_poly.pdbx_strand_id
1 'polypeptide(L)'
;MIKTQLRIPADLHQRLVEFTGISGRSMNAEIVHRLEQSLDPMREPLGAMGLRARIAAERELAQSTVEMLTRAVVELETRLRTGGTGAYPRQAAGRSAEEALADSTEARDMFQSVVDAATVLLSELSIAEVKGEEPDVEEIRKRAQDWGLLK
;
A
#
# COMPACT_ATOMS: atom_id res chain seq x y z
N MET A 1 20.19 -1.73 28.41
CA MET A 1 21.07 -1.30 27.30
C MET A 1 22.47 -1.87 27.54
N ILE A 2 23.00 -2.61 26.57
CA ILE A 2 24.40 -3.06 26.60
C ILE A 2 25.26 -1.91 26.04
N LYS A 3 26.33 -1.53 26.74
CA LYS A 3 27.28 -0.54 26.23
C LYS A 3 28.26 -1.27 25.31
N THR A 4 28.20 -0.97 24.02
CA THR A 4 29.09 -1.56 23.01
C THR A 4 30.07 -0.49 22.53
N GLN A 5 31.37 -0.81 22.55
CA GLN A 5 32.40 0.08 22.01
C GLN A 5 32.71 -0.31 20.57
N LEU A 6 32.17 0.46 19.63
CA LEU A 6 32.38 0.29 18.19
C LEU A 6 33.68 0.98 17.76
N ARG A 7 34.54 0.25 17.04
CA ARG A 7 35.69 0.84 16.34
C ARG A 7 35.25 1.24 14.94
N ILE A 8 35.24 2.53 14.67
CA ILE A 8 34.76 3.10 13.41
C ILE A 8 35.95 3.79 12.72
N PRO A 9 36.20 3.54 11.42
CA PRO A 9 37.16 4.30 10.63
C PRO A 9 36.91 5.81 10.70
N ALA A 10 37.98 6.61 10.67
CA ALA A 10 37.90 8.05 10.93
C ALA A 10 37.03 8.81 9.90
N ASP A 11 37.10 8.40 8.63
CA ASP A 11 36.27 8.88 7.53
C ASP A 11 34.79 8.59 7.76
N LEU A 12 34.47 7.37 8.21
CA LEU A 12 33.10 6.97 8.51
C LEU A 12 32.55 7.71 9.74
N HIS A 13 33.40 7.94 10.76
CA HIS A 13 33.05 8.77 11.91
C HIS A 13 32.70 10.20 11.48
N GLN A 14 33.53 10.82 10.63
CA GLN A 14 33.30 12.18 10.14
C GLN A 14 31.99 12.30 9.37
N ARG A 15 31.72 11.35 8.46
CA ARG A 15 30.45 11.29 7.73
C ARG A 15 29.25 11.15 8.66
N LEU A 16 29.34 10.30 9.68
CA LEU A 16 28.26 10.16 10.67
C LEU A 16 27.98 11.47 11.40
N VAL A 17 29.02 12.21 11.79
CA VAL A 17 28.86 13.53 12.43
C VAL A 17 28.16 14.52 11.48
N GLU A 18 28.53 14.57 10.20
CA GLU A 18 27.86 15.42 9.22
C GLU A 18 26.36 15.08 9.11
N PHE A 19 26.02 13.79 9.07
CA PHE A 19 24.62 13.36 9.00
C PHE A 19 23.82 13.66 10.28
N THR A 20 24.44 13.72 11.45
CA THR A 20 23.74 14.15 12.68
C THR A 20 23.28 15.60 12.62
N GLY A 21 24.04 16.47 11.94
CA GLY A 21 23.64 17.85 11.71
C GLY A 21 22.44 17.98 10.77
N ILE A 22 22.29 17.03 9.83
CA ILE A 22 21.19 16.98 8.88
C ILE A 22 19.93 16.37 9.51
N SER A 23 20.08 15.25 10.22
CA SER A 23 18.93 14.51 10.78
C SER A 23 18.44 15.04 12.12
N GLY A 24 19.22 15.89 12.79
CA GLY A 24 18.93 16.37 14.15
C GLY A 24 19.03 15.28 15.22
N ARG A 25 19.50 14.08 14.86
CA ARG A 25 19.67 12.96 15.80
C ARG A 25 21.04 13.02 16.45
N SER A 26 21.15 12.55 17.69
CA SER A 26 22.46 12.29 18.28
C SER A 26 23.20 11.22 17.47
N MET A 27 24.54 11.23 17.50
CA MET A 27 25.35 10.26 16.76
C MET A 27 24.99 8.81 17.07
N ASN A 28 24.72 8.50 18.35
CA ASN A 28 24.30 7.16 18.73
C ASN A 28 22.89 6.82 18.18
N ALA A 29 21.96 7.77 18.17
CA ALA A 29 20.63 7.58 17.60
C ALA A 29 20.68 7.40 16.08
N GLU A 30 21.58 8.09 15.38
CA GLU A 30 21.79 7.93 13.94
C GLU A 30 22.42 6.56 13.60
N ILE A 31 23.38 6.09 14.41
CA ILE A 31 23.97 4.76 14.27
C ILE A 31 22.90 3.67 14.48
N VAL A 32 22.13 3.76 15.56
CA VAL A 32 21.05 2.82 15.85
C VAL A 32 20.01 2.82 14.72
N HIS A 33 19.56 4.00 14.29
CA HIS A 33 18.59 4.13 13.20
C HIS A 33 19.07 3.45 11.91
N ARG A 34 20.33 3.66 11.51
CA ARG A 34 20.91 3.03 10.32
C ARG A 34 21.08 1.54 10.48
N LEU A 35 21.47 1.07 11.67
CA LEU A 35 21.63 -0.35 11.94
C LEU A 35 20.27 -1.06 11.91
N GLU A 36 19.25 -0.51 12.57
CA GLU A 36 17.86 -1.00 12.50
C GLU A 36 17.39 -1.09 11.05
N GLN A 37 17.66 -0.04 10.27
CA GLN A 37 17.36 0.00 8.85
C GLN A 37 18.13 -1.02 7.99
N SER A 38 19.37 -1.35 8.36
CA SER A 38 20.22 -2.29 7.62
C SER A 38 19.95 -3.75 7.97
N LEU A 39 19.39 -3.99 9.16
CA LEU A 39 19.11 -5.31 9.68
C LEU A 39 17.69 -5.77 9.40
N ASP A 40 16.84 -4.92 8.81
CA ASP A 40 15.48 -5.28 8.40
C ASP A 40 15.53 -6.13 7.11
N PRO A 41 15.31 -7.46 7.20
CA PRO A 41 15.41 -8.36 6.06
C PRO A 41 14.20 -8.24 5.12
N MET A 42 13.13 -7.58 5.56
CA MET A 42 11.96 -7.27 4.72
C MET A 42 12.13 -5.95 3.97
N ARG A 43 13.14 -5.15 4.33
CA ARG A 43 13.55 -3.98 3.59
C ARG A 43 14.50 -4.38 2.46
N GLU A 44 14.06 -5.28 1.61
CA GLU A 44 14.47 -5.19 0.22
C GLU A 44 13.95 -3.81 -0.22
N PRO A 45 14.79 -2.82 -0.57
CA PRO A 45 14.29 -1.70 -1.32
C PRO A 45 13.93 -2.31 -2.67
N LEU A 46 12.70 -2.80 -2.75
CA LEU A 46 11.91 -2.76 -3.93
C LEU A 46 12.04 -1.29 -4.38
N GLY A 47 13.05 -1.00 -5.22
CA GLY A 47 13.26 0.31 -5.79
C GLY A 47 12.04 0.68 -6.64
N ALA A 48 12.14 1.68 -7.51
CA ALA A 48 11.01 2.05 -8.36
C ALA A 48 10.31 0.85 -9.02
N MET A 49 11.08 -0.13 -9.50
CA MET A 49 10.56 -1.37 -10.11
C MET A 49 9.85 -2.31 -9.13
N GLY A 50 10.38 -2.47 -7.91
CA GLY A 50 9.76 -3.36 -6.94
C GLY A 50 8.49 -2.75 -6.34
N LEU A 51 8.50 -1.44 -6.06
CA LEU A 51 7.32 -0.72 -5.60
C LEU A 51 6.22 -0.77 -6.68
N ARG A 52 6.60 -0.59 -7.95
CA ARG A 52 5.71 -0.76 -9.10
C ARG A 52 5.10 -2.15 -9.15
N ALA A 53 5.90 -3.20 -9.01
CA ALA A 53 5.42 -4.58 -9.03
C ALA A 53 4.41 -4.84 -7.90
N ARG A 54 4.69 -4.36 -6.69
CA ARG A 54 3.78 -4.49 -5.54
C ARG A 54 2.46 -3.74 -5.76
N ILE A 55 2.52 -2.47 -6.19
CA ILE A 55 1.33 -1.68 -6.50
C ILE A 55 0.51 -2.32 -7.62
N ALA A 56 1.15 -2.85 -8.66
CA ALA A 56 0.47 -3.54 -9.76
C ALA A 56 -0.23 -4.81 -9.29
N ALA A 57 0.42 -5.63 -8.44
CA ALA A 57 -0.18 -6.83 -7.88
C ALA A 57 -1.42 -6.52 -7.03
N GLU A 58 -1.34 -5.52 -6.15
CA GLU A 58 -2.49 -5.09 -5.34
C GLU A 58 -3.63 -4.55 -6.21
N ARG A 59 -3.31 -3.79 -7.27
CA ARG A 59 -4.31 -3.31 -8.24
C ARG A 59 -5.03 -4.47 -8.92
N GLU A 60 -4.33 -5.51 -9.35
CA GLU A 60 -4.94 -6.66 -10.01
C GLU A 60 -5.89 -7.42 -9.07
N LEU A 61 -5.48 -7.63 -7.82
CA LEU A 61 -6.32 -8.26 -6.80
C LEU A 61 -7.58 -7.43 -6.50
N ALA A 62 -7.40 -6.12 -6.32
CA ALA A 62 -8.52 -5.20 -6.10
C ALA A 62 -9.47 -5.17 -7.31
N GLN A 63 -8.93 -5.12 -8.52
CA GLN A 63 -9.72 -5.10 -9.76
C GLN A 63 -10.54 -6.38 -9.94
N SER A 64 -9.96 -7.55 -9.71
CA SER A 64 -10.68 -8.82 -9.73
C SER A 64 -11.85 -8.83 -8.71
N THR A 65 -11.61 -8.26 -7.54
CA THR A 65 -12.62 -8.13 -6.48
C THR A 65 -13.75 -7.18 -6.88
N VAL A 66 -13.43 -6.03 -7.50
CA VAL A 66 -14.42 -5.10 -8.07
C VAL A 66 -15.28 -5.80 -9.11
N GLU A 67 -14.70 -6.54 -10.04
CA GLU A 67 -15.44 -7.25 -11.10
C GLU A 67 -16.38 -8.32 -10.53
N MET A 68 -15.95 -9.03 -9.48
CA MET A 68 -16.80 -9.98 -8.76
C MET A 68 -17.97 -9.26 -8.05
N LEU A 69 -17.69 -8.20 -7.29
CA LEU A 69 -18.70 -7.48 -6.52
C LEU A 69 -19.67 -6.72 -7.42
N THR A 70 -19.20 -6.20 -8.56
CA THR A 70 -20.05 -5.56 -9.57
C THR A 70 -21.09 -6.55 -10.10
N ARG A 71 -20.68 -7.79 -10.41
CA ARG A 71 -21.61 -8.84 -10.83
C ARG A 71 -22.62 -9.17 -9.73
N ALA A 72 -22.16 -9.29 -8.49
CA ALA A 72 -23.03 -9.55 -7.35
C ALA A 72 -24.07 -8.43 -7.11
N VAL A 73 -23.65 -7.16 -7.21
CA VAL A 73 -24.52 -5.99 -7.11
C VAL A 73 -25.59 -6.02 -8.19
N VAL A 74 -25.21 -6.20 -9.46
CA VAL A 74 -26.17 -6.26 -10.60
C VAL A 74 -27.18 -7.39 -10.42
N GLU A 75 -26.72 -8.55 -9.94
CA GLU A 75 -27.59 -9.69 -9.67
C GLU A 75 -28.60 -9.39 -8.54
N LEU A 76 -28.15 -8.80 -7.44
CA LEU A 76 -29.01 -8.41 -6.32
C LEU A 76 -30.02 -7.33 -6.72
N GLU A 77 -29.59 -6.30 -7.44
CA GLU A 77 -30.50 -5.26 -7.96
C GLU A 77 -31.58 -5.84 -8.87
N THR A 78 -31.20 -6.76 -9.75
CA THR A 78 -32.15 -7.43 -10.66
C THR A 78 -33.17 -8.25 -9.86
N ARG A 79 -32.73 -8.97 -8.82
CA ARG A 79 -33.60 -9.76 -7.94
C ARG A 79 -34.57 -8.89 -7.17
N LEU A 80 -34.10 -7.80 -6.57
CA LEU A 80 -34.95 -6.83 -5.85
C LEU A 80 -36.01 -6.23 -6.77
N ARG A 81 -35.65 -5.94 -8.02
CA ARG A 81 -36.59 -5.41 -9.03
C ARG A 81 -37.62 -6.43 -9.50
N THR A 82 -37.25 -7.70 -9.57
CA THR A 82 -38.09 -8.79 -10.12
C THR A 82 -38.82 -9.62 -9.07
N GLY A 83 -38.52 -9.42 -7.78
CA GLY A 83 -39.12 -10.18 -6.67
C GLY A 83 -38.58 -11.63 -6.56
N GLY A 84 -37.37 -11.89 -7.06
CA GLY A 84 -36.79 -13.24 -7.06
C GLY A 84 -36.47 -13.78 -5.66
N THR A 85 -36.79 -15.05 -5.39
CA THR A 85 -36.65 -15.70 -4.06
C THR A 85 -35.37 -16.54 -3.89
N GLY A 86 -34.37 -16.34 -4.75
CA GLY A 86 -33.12 -17.12 -4.75
C GLY A 86 -32.19 -16.79 -3.57
N ALA A 87 -31.26 -17.69 -3.26
CA ALA A 87 -30.33 -17.49 -2.16
C ALA A 87 -29.33 -16.36 -2.41
N TYR A 88 -29.06 -15.52 -1.41
CA TYR A 88 -28.16 -14.35 -1.52
C TYR A 88 -27.09 -14.33 -0.42
N PRO A 89 -25.97 -13.61 -0.63
CA PRO A 89 -24.91 -13.50 0.38
C PRO A 89 -25.45 -13.05 1.74
N ARG A 90 -25.01 -13.71 2.82
CA ARG A 90 -25.46 -13.47 4.20
C ARG A 90 -26.95 -13.71 4.48
N GLN A 91 -27.73 -14.29 3.56
CA GLN A 91 -29.12 -14.67 3.83
C GLN A 91 -29.24 -15.63 5.03
N ALA A 92 -28.32 -16.59 5.17
CA ALA A 92 -28.29 -17.51 6.31
C ALA A 92 -28.01 -16.82 7.66
N ALA A 93 -27.46 -15.60 7.63
CA ALA A 93 -27.27 -14.75 8.80
C ALA A 93 -28.49 -13.85 9.09
N GLY A 94 -29.60 -14.03 8.37
CA GLY A 94 -30.85 -13.27 8.56
C GLY A 94 -30.84 -11.86 7.99
N ARG A 95 -29.80 -11.47 7.25
CA ARG A 95 -29.74 -10.18 6.53
C ARG A 95 -30.75 -10.16 5.40
N SER A 96 -31.32 -8.99 5.12
CA SER A 96 -32.17 -8.75 3.95
C SER A 96 -31.36 -8.65 2.65
N ALA A 97 -32.04 -8.78 1.50
CA ALA A 97 -31.40 -8.63 0.20
C ALA A 97 -30.94 -7.17 -0.04
N GLU A 98 -31.66 -6.20 0.52
CA GLU A 98 -31.32 -4.78 0.52
C GLU A 98 -30.04 -4.50 1.31
N GLU A 99 -29.89 -5.09 2.50
CA GLU A 99 -28.65 -4.98 3.29
C GLU A 99 -27.48 -5.65 2.58
N ALA A 100 -27.70 -6.82 1.98
CA ALA A 100 -26.66 -7.51 1.20
C ALA A 100 -26.21 -6.69 -0.01
N LEU A 101 -27.14 -5.98 -0.67
CA LEU A 101 -26.85 -5.07 -1.78
C LEU A 101 -26.03 -3.87 -1.29
N ALA A 102 -26.44 -3.24 -0.18
CA ALA A 102 -25.70 -2.12 0.41
C ALA A 102 -24.27 -2.54 0.80
N ASP A 103 -24.13 -3.65 1.52
CA ASP A 103 -22.83 -4.21 1.93
C ASP A 103 -21.92 -4.49 0.71
N SER A 104 -22.48 -5.07 -0.36
CA SER A 104 -21.72 -5.39 -1.58
C SER A 104 -21.32 -4.15 -2.36
N THR A 105 -22.17 -3.12 -2.36
CA THR A 105 -21.91 -1.83 -3.00
C THR A 105 -20.80 -1.08 -2.26
N GLU A 106 -20.89 -0.99 -0.93
CA GLU A 106 -19.87 -0.36 -0.10
C GLU A 106 -18.51 -1.06 -0.26
N ALA A 107 -18.49 -2.40 -0.21
CA ALA A 107 -17.27 -3.16 -0.43
C ALA A 107 -16.69 -2.92 -1.83
N ARG A 108 -17.53 -2.91 -2.87
CA ARG A 108 -17.09 -2.64 -4.25
C ARG A 108 -16.44 -1.27 -4.34
N ASP A 109 -17.07 -0.25 -3.77
CA ASP A 109 -16.60 1.14 -3.85
C ASP A 109 -15.29 1.33 -3.08
N MET A 110 -15.13 0.64 -1.94
CA MET A 110 -13.85 0.58 -1.24
C MET A 110 -12.74 -0.02 -2.12
N PHE A 111 -12.97 -1.18 -2.76
CA PHE A 111 -11.97 -1.77 -3.66
C PHE A 111 -11.72 -0.93 -4.92
N GLN A 112 -12.75 -0.25 -5.43
CA GLN A 112 -12.59 0.67 -6.55
C GLN A 112 -11.65 1.82 -6.18
N SER A 113 -11.76 2.38 -4.97
CA SER A 113 -10.85 3.44 -4.51
C SER A 113 -9.39 2.97 -4.47
N VAL A 114 -9.14 1.69 -4.14
CA VAL A 114 -7.80 1.08 -4.18
C VAL A 114 -7.28 0.96 -5.62
N VAL A 115 -8.14 0.54 -6.56
CA VAL A 115 -7.80 0.46 -7.99
C VAL A 115 -7.44 1.84 -8.55
N ASP A 116 -8.22 2.87 -8.19
CA ASP A 116 -8.00 4.24 -8.64
C ASP A 116 -6.69 4.80 -8.07
N ALA A 117 -6.46 4.62 -6.77
CA ALA A 117 -5.21 4.99 -6.09
C ALA A 117 -3.99 4.34 -6.75
N ALA A 118 -4.03 3.03 -7.00
CA ALA A 118 -2.95 2.32 -7.65
C ALA A 118 -2.70 2.82 -9.08
N THR A 119 -3.76 3.12 -9.83
CA THR A 119 -3.68 3.62 -11.21
C THR A 119 -2.96 4.97 -11.26
N VAL A 120 -3.24 5.86 -10.31
CA VAL A 120 -2.55 7.16 -10.17
C VAL A 120 -1.05 6.95 -9.91
N LEU A 121 -0.70 6.16 -8.90
CA LEU A 121 0.71 5.96 -8.52
C LEU A 121 1.53 5.25 -9.60
N LEU A 122 0.96 4.26 -10.30
CA LEU A 122 1.63 3.60 -11.43
C LEU A 122 1.86 4.55 -12.60
N SER A 123 0.93 5.49 -12.81
CA SER A 123 1.04 6.51 -13.84
C SER A 123 2.15 7.51 -13.51
N GLU A 124 2.25 7.96 -12.25
CA GLU A 124 3.35 8.81 -11.77
C GLU A 124 4.72 8.14 -11.94
N LEU A 125 4.84 6.87 -11.55
CA LEU A 125 6.06 6.08 -11.75
C LEU A 125 6.43 5.98 -13.24
N SER A 126 5.45 5.77 -14.10
CA SER A 126 5.67 5.67 -15.56
C SER A 126 6.07 7.02 -16.16
N ILE A 127 5.53 8.14 -15.67
CA ILE A 127 5.88 9.48 -16.13
C ILE A 127 7.32 9.84 -15.72
N ALA A 128 7.71 9.53 -14.48
CA ALA A 128 9.07 9.76 -14.00
C ALA A 128 10.10 8.98 -14.85
N GLU A 129 9.79 7.72 -15.17
CA GLU A 129 10.60 6.88 -16.06
C GLU A 129 10.78 7.50 -17.45
N VAL A 130 9.68 7.96 -18.08
CA VAL A 130 9.72 8.61 -19.41
C VAL A 130 10.55 9.90 -19.39
N LYS A 131 10.53 10.64 -18.27
CA LYS A 131 11.31 11.87 -18.11
C LYS A 131 12.77 11.62 -17.72
N GLY A 132 13.15 10.39 -17.38
CA GLY A 132 14.46 10.08 -16.82
C GLY A 132 14.68 10.65 -15.41
N GLU A 133 13.59 10.95 -14.70
CA GLU A 133 13.61 11.41 -13.31
C GLU A 133 13.62 10.19 -12.37
N GLU A 134 14.41 10.24 -11.31
CA GLU A 134 14.36 9.20 -10.27
C GLU A 134 13.14 9.47 -9.37
N PRO A 135 12.12 8.59 -9.35
CA PRO A 135 10.92 8.82 -8.56
C PRO A 135 11.25 8.75 -7.06
N ASP A 136 10.62 9.62 -6.27
CA ASP A 136 10.69 9.52 -4.80
C ASP A 136 9.88 8.30 -4.33
N VAL A 137 10.56 7.16 -4.27
CA VAL A 137 9.99 5.87 -3.87
C VAL A 137 9.41 5.92 -2.46
N GLU A 138 9.97 6.74 -1.56
CA GLU A 138 9.49 6.83 -0.18
C GLU A 138 8.20 7.65 -0.10
N GLU A 139 8.11 8.76 -0.84
CA GLU A 139 6.88 9.54 -0.95
C GLU A 139 5.74 8.72 -1.56
N ILE A 140 6.01 8.01 -2.65
CA ILE A 140 5.01 7.16 -3.32
C ILE A 140 4.57 6.01 -2.40
N ARG A 141 5.50 5.39 -1.66
CA ARG A 141 5.17 4.36 -0.68
C ARG A 141 4.27 4.91 0.43
N LYS A 142 4.60 6.07 0.98
CA LYS A 142 3.82 6.71 2.03
C LYS A 142 2.40 7.02 1.55
N ARG A 143 2.25 7.60 0.35
CA ARG A 143 0.92 7.85 -0.25
C ARG A 143 0.14 6.57 -0.47
N ALA A 144 0.81 5.50 -0.93
CA ALA A 144 0.18 4.20 -1.09
C ALA A 144 -0.34 3.62 0.24
N GLN A 145 0.35 3.86 1.35
CA GLN A 145 -0.10 3.48 2.68
C GLN A 145 -1.27 4.35 3.17
N ASP A 146 -1.15 5.68 3.02
CA ASP A 146 -2.19 6.62 3.42
C ASP A 146 -3.51 6.39 2.67
N TRP A 147 -3.44 5.90 1.43
CA TRP A 147 -4.60 5.56 0.60
C TRP A 147 -5.13 4.13 0.82
N GLY A 148 -4.56 3.37 1.77
CA GLY A 148 -4.99 2.01 2.08
C GLY A 148 -4.67 0.96 1.01
N LEU A 149 -3.86 1.32 0.02
CA LEU A 149 -3.39 0.41 -1.04
C LEU A 149 -2.31 -0.54 -0.52
N LEU A 150 -1.36 -0.03 0.26
CA LEU A 150 -0.30 -0.82 0.89
C LEU A 150 -0.44 -0.83 2.41
N LYS A 151 -0.06 -1.94 3.02
CA LYS A 151 0.16 -2.07 4.47
C LYS A 151 1.62 -1.84 4.81
#